data_AF-A0A971LEN3-F1
#
_entry.id   AF-A0A971LEN3-F1
#
_cell.length_a   1.000
_cell.length_b   1.000
_cell.length_c   1.000
_cell.angle_alpha   90.00
_cell.angle_beta   90.00
_cell.angle_gamma   90.00
#
_symmetry.space_group_name_H-M   'P 1'
#
loop_
_entity.id
_entity.type
_entity.pdbx_description
1 polymer ?
#
loop_
_entity_poly.entity_id
_entity_poly.type
_entity_poly.pdbx_seq_one_letter_code
_entity_poly.pdbx_strand_id
1 'polypeptide(L)'
;MAISANQSYEEIESSIKGSHGFYIASSDQDMLMRVSSIVDRYGYIGLMDTAGKVHYMVDGRRGSPYAARRIREVAGRLLSDDQAMQQDNLDRILQSVDTVLNRELVPQHLKGYRYLRFMLHQTAADPSLLSPVTKTLYPDTAKYFRVKPAQIERDIRYAVKNSSEPLADYSNTAAICHLHDLVSINMRCLEHDSTKNKLQQG
;
A
#
# COMPACT_ATOMS: atom_id res chain seq x y z
N MET A 1 -6.41 12.43 -48.33
CA MET A 1 -7.42 13.43 -47.92
C MET A 1 -6.87 14.14 -46.70
N ALA A 2 -6.46 15.40 -46.85
CA ALA A 2 -5.97 16.21 -45.76
C ALA A 2 -7.16 16.59 -44.86
N ILE A 3 -7.18 16.06 -43.64
CA ILE A 3 -8.16 16.46 -42.63
C ILE A 3 -7.64 17.78 -42.05
N SER A 4 -8.43 18.84 -42.19
CA SER A 4 -8.10 20.20 -41.76
C SER A 4 -7.81 20.25 -40.26
N ALA A 5 -6.65 20.79 -39.91
CA ALA A 5 -5.99 20.74 -38.60
C ALA A 5 -6.67 21.47 -37.42
N ASN A 6 -7.92 21.93 -37.52
CA ASN A 6 -8.52 22.83 -36.52
C ASN A 6 -9.86 22.40 -35.91
N GLN A 7 -10.39 21.23 -36.23
CA GLN A 7 -11.58 20.67 -35.57
C GLN A 7 -11.28 19.22 -35.17
N SER A 8 -10.78 19.02 -33.93
CA SER A 8 -10.78 17.71 -33.22
C SER A 8 -9.93 17.66 -31.93
N TYR A 9 -9.36 18.76 -31.43
CA TYR A 9 -8.58 18.69 -30.18
C TYR A 9 -9.42 18.69 -28.89
N GLU A 10 -10.56 19.39 -28.85
CA GLU A 10 -11.41 19.44 -27.65
C GLU A 10 -12.30 18.19 -27.47
N GLU A 11 -12.70 17.54 -28.56
CA GLU A 11 -13.61 16.38 -28.52
C GLU A 11 -12.91 15.11 -27.99
N ILE A 12 -11.63 14.92 -28.31
CA ILE A 12 -10.83 13.76 -27.86
C ILE A 12 -10.59 13.79 -26.34
N GLU A 13 -10.48 14.98 -25.76
CA GLU A 13 -10.14 15.14 -24.33
C GLU A 13 -11.30 14.95 -23.36
N SER A 14 -12.55 15.13 -23.81
CA SER A 14 -13.74 14.96 -22.97
C SER A 14 -14.03 13.48 -22.65
N SER A 15 -13.46 12.56 -23.43
CA SER A 15 -13.66 11.11 -23.32
C SER A 15 -12.61 10.39 -22.44
N ILE A 16 -11.53 11.05 -22.04
CA ILE A 16 -10.46 10.41 -21.23
C ILE A 16 -10.69 10.70 -19.75
N LYS A 17 -11.82 10.21 -19.22
CA LYS A 17 -11.93 9.95 -17.78
C LYS A 17 -11.35 8.57 -17.52
N GLY A 18 -10.03 8.48 -17.38
CA GLY A 18 -9.42 7.25 -16.89
C GLY A 18 -7.94 7.04 -17.21
N SER A 19 -7.15 7.11 -16.15
CA SER A 19 -5.86 6.45 -15.92
C SER A 19 -4.58 7.05 -16.53
N HIS A 20 -4.20 6.86 -17.78
CA HIS A 20 -2.91 7.37 -18.27
C HIS A 20 -2.96 7.68 -19.77
N GLY A 21 -2.39 8.82 -20.18
CA GLY A 21 -2.32 9.22 -21.59
C GLY A 21 -0.92 9.68 -21.96
N PHE A 22 -0.41 9.19 -23.09
CA PHE A 22 0.85 9.65 -23.66
C PHE A 22 0.57 10.80 -24.64
N TYR A 23 1.36 11.87 -24.55
CA TYR A 23 1.32 12.98 -25.50
C TYR A 23 2.65 13.06 -26.23
N ILE A 24 2.59 13.14 -27.55
CA ILE A 24 3.75 13.43 -28.38
C ILE A 24 3.70 14.91 -28.69
N ALA A 25 4.76 15.64 -28.34
CA ALA A 25 4.93 17.03 -28.73
C ALA A 25 5.99 17.12 -29.83
N SER A 26 5.73 17.92 -30.84
CA SER A 26 6.66 18.13 -31.96
C SER A 26 7.43 19.45 -31.82
N SER A 27 7.03 20.30 -30.88
CA SER A 27 7.68 21.58 -30.56
C SER A 27 7.48 21.96 -29.09
N ASP A 28 8.30 22.88 -28.60
CA ASP A 28 8.13 23.48 -27.26
C ASP A 28 6.78 24.22 -27.15
N GLN A 29 6.29 24.79 -28.25
CA GLN A 29 4.98 25.44 -28.31
C GLN A 29 3.86 24.44 -28.04
N ASP A 30 3.93 23.23 -28.61
CA ASP A 30 2.93 22.18 -28.38
C ASP A 30 2.94 21.71 -26.92
N MET A 31 4.14 21.59 -26.32
CA MET A 31 4.28 21.26 -24.90
C MET A 31 3.66 22.34 -24.02
N LEU A 32 3.94 23.61 -24.28
CA LEU A 32 3.42 24.73 -23.50
C LEU A 32 1.90 24.88 -23.65
N MET A 33 1.38 24.72 -24.87
CA MET A 33 -0.07 24.71 -25.12
C MET A 33 -0.76 23.60 -24.30
N ARG A 34 -0.14 22.42 -24.22
CA ARG A 34 -0.65 21.30 -23.43
C ARG A 34 -0.63 21.58 -21.93
N VAL A 35 0.48 22.10 -21.43
CA VAL A 35 0.59 22.46 -20.00
C VAL A 35 -0.43 23.54 -19.66
N SER A 36 -0.61 24.54 -20.52
CA SER A 36 -1.63 25.58 -20.32
C SER A 36 -3.03 24.99 -20.28
N SER A 37 -3.39 24.09 -21.21
CA SER A 37 -4.74 23.49 -21.22
C SER A 37 -5.05 22.69 -19.94
N ILE A 38 -4.04 21.97 -19.41
CA ILE A 38 -4.14 21.25 -18.13
C ILE A 38 -4.35 22.23 -16.99
N VAL A 39 -3.52 23.28 -16.90
CA VAL A 39 -3.61 24.29 -15.83
C VAL A 39 -4.92 25.06 -15.91
N ASP A 40 -5.43 25.36 -17.11
CA ASP A 40 -6.69 26.07 -17.30
C ASP A 40 -7.90 25.21 -16.91
N ARG A 41 -7.84 23.89 -17.16
CA ARG A 41 -8.90 22.93 -16.80
C ARG A 41 -8.91 22.61 -15.31
N TYR A 42 -7.77 22.20 -14.75
CA TYR A 42 -7.68 21.69 -13.38
C TYR A 42 -7.32 22.77 -12.36
N GLY A 43 -6.69 23.86 -12.79
CA GLY A 43 -6.22 24.96 -11.93
C GLY A 43 -4.86 24.70 -11.27
N TYR A 44 -4.25 23.53 -11.50
CA TYR A 44 -2.95 23.15 -10.98
C TYR A 44 -2.31 22.07 -11.86
N ILE A 45 -1.01 21.85 -11.68
CA ILE A 45 -0.24 20.76 -12.27
C ILE A 45 0.71 20.18 -11.21
N GLY A 46 0.89 18.86 -11.20
CA GLY A 46 1.84 18.16 -10.35
C GLY A 46 3.02 17.65 -11.18
N LEU A 47 4.24 17.85 -10.71
CA LEU A 47 5.48 17.41 -11.33
C LEU A 47 6.25 16.54 -10.35
N MET A 48 6.62 15.33 -10.73
CA MET A 48 7.45 14.46 -9.90
C MET A 48 8.93 14.79 -10.11
N ASP A 49 9.68 15.01 -9.04
CA ASP A 49 11.14 15.11 -9.11
C ASP A 49 11.82 13.73 -9.16
N THR A 50 13.13 13.72 -9.39
CA THR A 50 13.92 12.49 -9.43
C THR A 50 14.00 11.76 -8.09
N ALA A 51 13.67 12.43 -6.99
CA ALA A 51 13.58 11.85 -5.66
C ALA A 51 12.17 11.30 -5.35
N GLY A 52 11.25 11.34 -6.31
CA GLY A 52 9.87 10.85 -6.17
C GLY A 52 8.93 11.81 -5.44
N LYS A 53 9.36 13.05 -5.15
CA LYS A 53 8.48 14.06 -4.55
C LYS A 53 7.66 14.75 -5.63
N VAL A 54 6.38 14.95 -5.35
CA VAL A 54 5.48 15.68 -6.25
C VAL A 54 5.43 17.16 -5.85
N HIS A 55 5.86 18.03 -6.77
CA HIS A 55 5.77 19.48 -6.67
C HIS A 55 4.50 19.96 -7.38
N TYR A 56 3.66 20.70 -6.68
CA TYR A 56 2.42 21.24 -7.24
C TYR A 56 2.59 22.72 -7.60
N MET A 57 2.21 23.08 -8.83
CA MET A 57 2.08 24.46 -9.27
C MET A 57 0.60 24.80 -9.43
N VAL A 58 0.17 25.96 -8.95
CA VAL A 58 -1.23 26.40 -8.97
C VAL A 58 -1.37 27.67 -9.80
N ASP A 59 -2.46 27.80 -10.56
CA ASP A 59 -2.69 28.97 -11.40
C ASP A 59 -2.97 30.23 -10.56
N GLY A 60 -1.95 31.08 -10.43
CA GLY A 60 -2.04 32.37 -9.74
C GLY A 60 -2.71 33.48 -10.57
N ARG A 61 -2.86 33.31 -11.90
CA ARG A 61 -3.44 34.34 -12.79
C ARG A 61 -4.91 34.61 -12.47
N ARG A 62 -5.59 33.65 -11.85
CA ARG A 62 -7.00 33.74 -11.39
C ARG A 62 -7.17 34.39 -10.02
N GLY A 63 -6.08 34.90 -9.44
CA GLY A 63 -6.06 35.62 -8.17
C GLY A 63 -5.82 34.75 -6.94
N SER A 64 -5.40 35.41 -5.86
CA SER A 64 -5.03 34.76 -4.59
C SER A 64 -6.17 33.90 -3.99
N PRO A 65 -7.46 34.32 -3.97
CA PRO A 65 -8.53 33.49 -3.44
C PRO A 65 -8.74 32.19 -4.21
N TYR A 66 -8.56 32.22 -5.54
CA TYR A 66 -8.65 31.02 -6.38
C TYR A 66 -7.53 30.04 -6.04
N ALA A 67 -6.28 30.54 -6.00
CA ALA A 67 -5.12 29.72 -5.68
C ALA A 67 -5.24 29.08 -4.29
N ALA A 68 -5.62 29.84 -3.26
CA ALA A 68 -5.81 29.34 -1.90
C ALA A 68 -6.90 28.24 -1.81
N ARG A 69 -8.00 28.39 -2.56
CA ARG A 69 -9.04 27.35 -2.65
C ARG A 69 -8.50 26.08 -3.30
N ARG A 70 -7.81 26.19 -4.44
CA ARG A 70 -7.24 25.03 -5.13
C ARG A 70 -6.20 24.30 -4.28
N ILE A 71 -5.34 25.03 -3.58
CA ILE A 71 -4.36 24.44 -2.64
C ILE A 71 -5.08 23.60 -1.59
N ARG A 72 -6.12 24.13 -0.95
CA ARG A 72 -6.88 23.38 0.07
C ARG A 72 -7.59 22.15 -0.49
N GLU A 73 -8.17 22.26 -1.68
CA GLU A 73 -8.83 21.13 -2.35
C GLU A 73 -7.84 20.00 -2.68
N VAL A 74 -6.69 20.34 -3.28
CA VAL A 74 -5.65 19.38 -3.63
C VAL A 74 -5.02 18.78 -2.37
N ALA A 75 -4.62 19.61 -1.41
CA ALA A 75 -4.05 19.13 -0.15
C ALA A 75 -5.03 18.22 0.61
N GLY A 76 -6.32 18.56 0.66
CA GLY A 76 -7.34 17.73 1.31
C GLY A 76 -7.51 16.36 0.63
N ARG A 77 -7.47 16.31 -0.70
CA ARG A 77 -7.50 15.04 -1.45
C ARG A 77 -6.27 14.20 -1.17
N LEU A 78 -5.08 14.79 -1.22
CA LEU A 78 -3.82 14.07 -0.97
C LEU A 78 -3.77 13.46 0.43
N LEU A 79 -4.24 14.19 1.44
CA LEU A 79 -4.31 13.66 2.81
C LEU A 79 -5.32 12.52 2.92
N SER A 80 -6.46 12.63 2.24
CA SER A 80 -7.50 11.58 2.25
C SER A 80 -7.03 10.33 1.51
N ASP A 81 -6.37 10.51 0.36
CA ASP A 81 -5.84 9.42 -0.45
C ASP A 81 -4.70 8.70 0.29
N ASP A 82 -3.79 9.44 0.96
CA ASP A 82 -2.73 8.85 1.79
C ASP A 82 -3.30 8.02 2.95
N GLN A 83 -4.32 8.55 3.65
CA GLN A 83 -5.00 7.80 4.71
C GLN A 83 -5.71 6.55 4.17
N ALA A 84 -6.39 6.66 3.03
CA ALA A 84 -7.06 5.53 2.39
C ALA A 84 -6.05 4.46 1.94
N MET A 85 -4.91 4.86 1.37
CA MET A 85 -3.84 3.95 0.97
C MET A 85 -3.19 3.26 2.18
N GLN A 86 -2.97 3.99 3.28
CA GLN A 86 -2.44 3.40 4.52
C GLN A 86 -3.40 2.37 5.10
N GLN A 87 -4.70 2.68 5.12
CA GLN A 87 -5.73 1.77 5.60
C GLN A 87 -5.84 0.52 4.71
N ASP A 88 -5.83 0.68 3.39
CA ASP A 88 -5.84 -0.44 2.44
C ASP A 88 -4.61 -1.34 2.64
N ASN A 89 -3.42 -0.76 2.80
CA ASN A 89 -2.21 -1.53 3.06
C ASN A 89 -2.29 -2.32 4.38
N LEU A 90 -2.81 -1.69 5.45
CA LEU A 90 -3.05 -2.35 6.73
C LEU A 90 -4.02 -3.52 6.59
N ASP A 91 -5.13 -3.32 5.89
CA ASP A 91 -6.14 -4.36 5.66
C ASP A 91 -5.57 -5.52 4.84
N ARG A 92 -4.74 -5.22 3.83
CA ARG A 92 -4.03 -6.24 3.04
C ARG A 92 -3.05 -7.05 3.89
N ILE A 93 -2.29 -6.43 4.78
CA ILE A 93 -1.40 -7.13 5.72
C ILE A 93 -2.21 -8.06 6.63
N LEU A 94 -3.30 -7.56 7.21
CA LEU A 94 -4.15 -8.36 8.11
C LEU A 94 -4.76 -9.56 7.38
N GLN A 95 -5.29 -9.36 6.18
CA GLN A 95 -5.81 -10.44 5.35
C GLN A 95 -4.74 -11.46 4.99
N SER A 96 -3.52 -11.01 4.67
CA SER A 96 -2.39 -11.88 4.38
C SER A 96 -2.01 -12.75 5.59
N VAL A 97 -1.92 -12.14 6.77
CA VAL A 97 -1.65 -12.86 8.03
C VAL A 97 -2.73 -13.89 8.32
N ASP A 98 -4.01 -13.52 8.21
CA ASP A 98 -5.12 -14.43 8.46
C ASP A 98 -5.14 -15.59 7.46
N THR A 99 -4.83 -15.32 6.18
CA THR A 99 -4.72 -16.34 5.13
C THR A 99 -3.59 -17.33 5.43
N VAL A 100 -2.41 -16.83 5.79
CA VAL A 100 -1.24 -17.68 6.11
C VAL A 100 -1.50 -18.53 7.35
N LEU A 101 -2.02 -17.94 8.43
CA LEU A 101 -2.30 -18.70 9.67
C LEU A 101 -3.37 -19.77 9.47
N ASN A 102 -4.40 -19.48 8.66
CA ASN A 102 -5.43 -20.47 8.32
C ASN A 102 -4.88 -21.59 7.41
N ARG A 103 -3.97 -21.25 6.48
CA ARG A 103 -3.33 -22.23 5.60
C ARG A 103 -2.44 -23.20 6.36
N GLU A 104 -1.69 -22.72 7.36
CA GLU A 104 -0.87 -23.55 8.24
C GLU A 104 -1.68 -24.26 9.35
N LEU A 105 -3.03 -24.22 9.25
CA LEU A 105 -3.96 -24.89 10.17
C LEU A 105 -3.72 -24.56 11.65
N VAL A 106 -3.25 -23.35 11.95
CA VAL A 106 -3.08 -22.92 13.35
C VAL A 106 -4.47 -22.75 13.99
N PRO A 107 -4.80 -23.48 15.08
CA PRO A 107 -6.17 -23.47 15.60
C PRO A 107 -6.57 -22.10 16.18
N GLN A 108 -7.60 -21.47 15.62
CA GLN A 108 -8.03 -20.10 15.96
C GLN A 108 -8.49 -19.91 17.41
N HIS A 109 -8.97 -20.98 18.06
CA HIS A 109 -9.44 -20.94 19.44
C HIS A 109 -8.29 -20.88 20.47
N LEU A 110 -7.04 -21.13 20.04
CA LEU A 110 -5.88 -21.10 20.91
C LEU A 110 -5.39 -19.67 21.13
N LYS A 111 -4.96 -19.37 22.35
CA LYS A 111 -4.36 -18.06 22.68
C LYS A 111 -3.12 -17.77 21.83
N GLY A 112 -2.34 -18.81 21.52
CA GLY A 112 -1.16 -18.71 20.66
C GLY A 112 -1.47 -18.18 19.25
N TYR A 113 -2.64 -18.50 18.69
CA TYR A 113 -3.08 -17.93 17.40
C TYR A 113 -3.19 -16.41 17.47
N ARG A 114 -3.82 -15.90 18.53
CA ARG A 114 -3.98 -14.45 18.74
C ARG A 114 -2.63 -13.76 18.92
N TYR A 115 -1.69 -14.41 19.61
CA TYR A 115 -0.33 -13.88 19.78
C TYR A 115 0.44 -13.88 18.46
N LEU A 116 0.41 -14.98 17.71
CA LEU A 116 1.06 -15.08 16.39
C LEU A 116 0.50 -14.04 15.42
N ARG A 117 -0.82 -13.87 15.36
CA ARG A 117 -1.47 -12.84 14.54
C ARG A 117 -0.96 -11.42 14.87
N PHE A 118 -0.89 -11.09 16.16
CA PHE A 118 -0.35 -9.81 16.61
C PHE A 118 1.13 -9.64 16.29
N MET A 119 1.93 -10.69 16.52
CA MET A 119 3.36 -10.69 16.24
C MET A 119 3.66 -10.51 14.76
N LEU A 120 2.97 -11.24 13.88
CA LEU A 120 3.13 -11.16 12.43
C LEU A 120 2.74 -9.80 11.88
N HIS A 121 1.69 -9.19 12.43
CA HIS A 121 1.34 -7.81 12.12
C HIS A 121 2.48 -6.84 12.48
N GLN A 122 3.05 -6.98 13.68
CA GLN A 122 4.13 -6.11 14.13
C GLN A 122 5.42 -6.31 13.32
N THR A 123 5.75 -7.55 12.98
CA THR A 123 6.96 -7.88 12.20
C THR A 123 6.81 -7.60 10.71
N ALA A 124 5.58 -7.50 10.19
CA ALA A 124 5.33 -7.00 8.84
C ALA A 124 5.68 -5.51 8.70
N ALA A 125 5.41 -4.71 9.74
CA ALA A 125 5.79 -3.30 9.77
C ALA A 125 7.30 -3.10 10.06
N ASP A 126 7.86 -3.89 10.99
CA ASP A 126 9.26 -3.83 11.36
C ASP A 126 9.89 -5.23 11.45
N PRO A 127 10.60 -5.69 10.40
CA PRO A 127 11.22 -7.01 10.38
C PRO A 127 12.40 -7.14 11.36
N SER A 128 12.94 -6.03 11.89
CA SER A 128 14.05 -6.08 12.85
C SER A 128 13.68 -6.78 14.16
N LEU A 129 12.38 -6.81 14.49
CA LEU A 129 11.85 -7.42 15.71
C LEU A 129 11.98 -8.94 15.73
N LEU A 130 12.25 -9.59 14.60
CA LEU A 130 12.45 -11.04 14.52
C LEU A 130 13.78 -11.49 15.14
N SER A 131 14.79 -10.63 15.29
CA SER A 131 16.10 -11.03 15.78
C SER A 131 16.60 -10.14 16.93
N PRO A 132 16.59 -10.59 18.20
CA PRO A 132 16.08 -11.87 18.72
C PRO A 132 14.63 -11.80 19.26
N VAL A 133 13.74 -12.65 18.72
CA VAL A 133 12.32 -12.79 19.13
C VAL A 133 12.10 -12.78 20.65
N THR A 134 12.96 -13.47 21.41
CA THR A 134 12.78 -13.66 22.85
C THR A 134 13.01 -12.40 23.69
N LYS A 135 13.77 -11.41 23.18
CA LYS A 135 14.08 -10.18 23.92
C LYS A 135 13.26 -8.97 23.48
N THR A 136 12.69 -9.02 22.28
CA THR A 136 11.89 -7.93 21.70
C THR A 136 10.42 -8.33 21.64
N LEU A 137 10.10 -9.26 20.73
CA LEU A 137 8.73 -9.59 20.34
C LEU A 137 7.92 -10.23 21.48
N TYR A 138 8.54 -11.11 22.27
CA TYR A 138 7.87 -11.75 23.41
C TYR A 138 7.53 -10.75 24.54
N PRO A 139 8.47 -9.93 25.05
CA PRO A 139 8.15 -8.86 25.99
C PRO A 139 7.09 -7.87 25.48
N ASP A 140 7.16 -7.47 24.21
CA ASP A 140 6.24 -6.46 23.68
C ASP A 140 4.81 -7.00 23.50
N THR A 141 4.68 -8.24 23.02
CA THR A 141 3.39 -8.94 22.98
C THR A 141 2.84 -9.16 24.39
N ALA A 142 3.71 -9.53 25.34
CA ALA A 142 3.32 -9.73 26.73
C ALA A 142 2.78 -8.44 27.38
N LYS A 143 3.40 -7.29 27.10
CA LYS A 143 2.90 -5.96 27.54
C LYS A 143 1.53 -5.66 26.96
N TYR A 144 1.34 -5.89 25.65
CA TYR A 144 0.08 -5.61 24.96
C TYR A 144 -1.08 -6.43 25.54
N PHE A 145 -0.87 -7.74 25.74
CA PHE A 145 -1.88 -8.64 26.29
C PHE A 145 -1.93 -8.69 27.83
N ARG A 146 -1.08 -7.90 28.52
CA ARG A 146 -0.95 -7.86 30.00
C ARG A 146 -0.70 -9.24 30.61
N VAL A 147 0.16 -10.03 29.97
CA VAL A 147 0.56 -11.37 30.41
C VAL A 147 2.07 -11.43 30.64
N LYS A 148 2.58 -12.57 31.14
CA LYS A 148 4.02 -12.79 31.31
C LYS A 148 4.64 -13.29 29.99
N PRO A 149 5.88 -12.89 29.65
CA PRO A 149 6.56 -13.40 28.43
C PRO A 149 6.67 -14.93 28.38
N ALA A 150 6.84 -15.58 29.54
CA ALA A 150 6.86 -17.04 29.63
C ALA A 150 5.53 -17.69 29.22
N GLN A 151 4.39 -17.02 29.46
CA GLN A 151 3.08 -17.50 29.03
C GLN A 151 2.93 -17.41 27.51
N ILE A 152 3.42 -16.32 26.91
CA ILE A 152 3.43 -16.13 25.45
C ILE A 152 4.20 -17.27 24.78
N GLU A 153 5.42 -17.55 25.26
CA GLU A 153 6.26 -18.62 24.70
C GLU A 153 5.56 -19.98 24.77
N ARG A 154 4.99 -20.32 25.94
CA ARG A 154 4.29 -21.59 26.15
C ARG A 154 3.06 -21.73 25.24
N ASP A 155 2.25 -20.68 25.14
CA ASP A 155 1.02 -20.68 24.34
C ASP A 155 1.33 -20.76 22.84
N ILE A 156 2.40 -20.10 22.38
CA ILE A 156 2.89 -20.20 21.00
C ILE A 156 3.41 -21.60 20.73
N ARG A 157 4.24 -22.16 21.62
CA ARG A 157 4.74 -23.53 21.48
C ARG A 157 3.60 -24.53 21.33
N TYR A 158 2.56 -24.39 22.15
CA TYR A 158 1.37 -25.24 22.06
C TYR A 158 0.63 -25.04 20.73
N ALA A 159 0.46 -23.80 20.27
CA ALA A 159 -0.20 -23.53 18.99
C ALA A 159 0.57 -24.12 17.80
N VAL A 160 1.90 -23.93 17.75
CA VAL A 160 2.78 -24.49 16.71
C VAL A 160 2.80 -26.01 16.78
N LYS A 161 2.78 -26.63 17.97
CA LYS A 161 2.76 -28.10 18.05
C LYS A 161 1.46 -28.71 17.52
N ASN A 162 0.35 -27.95 17.51
CA ASN A 162 -0.96 -28.40 17.02
C ASN A 162 -1.28 -27.89 15.60
N SER A 163 -0.32 -27.32 14.87
CA SER A 163 -0.48 -26.89 13.48
C SER A 163 -0.12 -28.00 12.49
N SER A 164 -0.23 -27.73 11.17
CA SER A 164 0.18 -28.68 10.13
C SER A 164 1.67 -29.02 10.16
N GLU A 165 2.03 -30.19 9.66
CA GLU A 165 3.40 -30.48 9.25
C GLU A 165 3.71 -29.70 7.96
N PRO A 166 4.89 -29.06 7.83
CA PRO A 166 6.11 -29.19 8.66
C PRO A 166 6.22 -28.20 9.83
N LEU A 167 5.25 -27.30 10.01
CA LEU A 167 5.34 -26.23 11.02
C LEU A 167 5.47 -26.77 12.44
N ALA A 168 4.88 -27.93 12.72
CA ALA A 168 4.92 -28.60 14.03
C ALA A 168 6.33 -29.04 14.50
N ASP A 169 7.30 -29.14 13.59
CA ASP A 169 8.68 -29.55 13.89
C ASP A 169 9.62 -28.36 14.09
N TYR A 170 9.17 -27.15 13.76
CA TYR A 170 9.97 -25.95 13.94
C TYR A 170 10.03 -25.53 15.42
N SER A 171 11.20 -25.00 15.81
CA SER A 171 11.29 -24.22 17.05
C SER A 171 10.39 -22.99 16.94
N ASN A 172 9.87 -22.45 18.06
CA ASN A 172 8.98 -21.28 18.02
C ASN A 172 9.56 -20.11 17.21
N THR A 173 10.86 -19.84 17.37
CA THR A 173 11.55 -18.79 16.62
C THR A 173 11.52 -19.07 15.12
N ALA A 174 11.84 -20.30 14.71
CA ALA A 174 11.83 -20.71 13.31
C ALA A 174 10.40 -20.67 12.73
N ALA A 175 9.39 -21.08 13.50
CA ALA A 175 7.99 -21.00 13.10
C ALA A 175 7.55 -19.55 12.87
N ILE A 176 7.90 -18.62 13.77
CA ILE A 176 7.56 -17.20 13.61
C ILE A 176 8.26 -16.59 12.38
N CYS A 177 9.54 -16.88 12.17
CA CYS A 177 10.26 -16.43 10.98
C CYS A 177 9.65 -17.00 9.70
N HIS A 178 9.34 -18.30 9.68
CA HIS A 178 8.75 -18.95 8.53
C HIS A 178 7.37 -18.37 8.18
N LEU A 179 6.52 -18.15 9.19
CA LEU A 179 5.23 -17.50 8.99
C LEU A 179 5.39 -16.07 8.45
N HIS A 180 6.38 -15.31 8.94
CA HIS A 180 6.67 -13.97 8.41
C HIS A 180 7.12 -14.01 6.95
N ASP A 181 7.97 -14.97 6.57
CA ASP A 181 8.40 -15.16 5.19
C ASP A 181 7.20 -15.48 4.28
N LEU A 182 6.29 -16.36 4.73
CA LEU A 182 5.07 -16.69 4.01
C LEU A 182 4.14 -15.48 3.83
N VAL A 183 3.97 -14.66 4.88
CA VAL A 183 3.21 -13.41 4.80
C VAL A 183 3.85 -12.46 3.79
N SER A 184 5.18 -12.33 3.83
CA SER A 184 5.95 -11.48 2.92
C SER A 184 5.89 -11.96 1.46
N ILE A 185 5.81 -13.27 1.23
CA ILE A 185 5.61 -13.85 -0.10
C ILE A 185 4.18 -13.56 -0.58
N ASN A 186 3.19 -13.82 0.27
CA ASN A 186 1.78 -13.61 -0.07
C ASN A 186 1.49 -12.14 -0.41
N MET A 187 2.06 -11.20 0.35
CA MET A 187 1.97 -9.76 0.06
C MET A 187 2.54 -9.40 -1.32
N ARG A 188 3.73 -9.95 -1.67
CA ARG A 188 4.34 -9.74 -3.00
C ARG A 188 3.50 -10.34 -4.14
N CYS A 189 2.89 -11.50 -3.93
CA CYS A 189 2.02 -12.11 -4.93
C CYS A 189 0.77 -11.27 -5.22
N LEU A 190 0.15 -10.68 -4.18
CA LEU A 190 -1.03 -9.82 -4.35
C LEU A 190 -0.74 -8.55 -5.17
N GLU A 191 0.47 -8.02 -5.12
CA GLU A 191 0.88 -6.88 -5.96
C GLU A 191 0.97 -7.24 -7.45
N HIS A 192 1.43 -8.46 -7.76
CA HIS A 192 1.52 -8.96 -9.14
C HIS A 192 0.17 -9.33 -9.75
N ASP A 193 -0.77 -9.84 -8.96
CA ASP A 193 -2.12 -10.14 -9.46
C ASP A 193 -2.95 -8.86 -9.69
N SER A 194 -2.73 -7.82 -8.88
CA SER A 194 -3.35 -6.50 -9.08
C SER A 194 -2.90 -5.82 -10.38
N THR A 195 -1.65 -6.07 -10.82
CA THR A 195 -1.12 -5.57 -12.10
C THR A 195 -1.61 -6.39 -13.29
N LYS A 196 -1.77 -7.71 -13.15
CA LYS A 196 -2.33 -8.57 -14.20
C LYS A 196 -3.84 -8.38 -14.41
N ASN A 197 -4.63 -8.23 -13.34
CA ASN A 197 -6.08 -7.99 -13.47
C ASN A 197 -6.39 -6.65 -14.15
N LYS A 198 -5.56 -5.61 -13.95
CA LYS A 198 -5.68 -4.33 -14.65
C LYS A 198 -5.33 -4.41 -16.14
N LEU A 199 -4.60 -5.42 -16.59
CA LEU A 199 -4.24 -5.64 -18.00
C LEU A 199 -5.23 -6.54 -18.75
N GLN A 200 -6.13 -7.25 -18.05
CA GLN A 200 -7.11 -8.16 -18.66
C GLN A 200 -8.54 -7.59 -18.72
N GLN A 201 -8.78 -6.43 -18.13
CA GLN A 201 -10.09 -5.73 -18.18
C GLN A 201 -10.03 -4.37 -18.93
N GLY A 202 -8.95 -4.11 -19.68
CA GLY A 202 -8.77 -2.90 -20.48
C GLY A 202 -8.82 -3.18 -21.97
#